data_AF-A0A0Q0BDA7-F1
#
_entry.id   AF-A0A0Q0BDA7-F1
#
_cell.length_a   1.000
_cell.length_b   1.000
_cell.length_c   1.000
_cell.angle_alpha   90.00
_cell.angle_beta   90.00
_cell.angle_gamma   90.00
#
_symmetry.space_group_name_H-M   'P 1'
#
loop_
_entity.id
_entity.type
_entity.pdbx_description
1 polymer ?
#
loop_
_entity_poly.entity_id
_entity_poly.type
_entity_poly.pdbx_seq_one_letter_code
_entity_poly.pdbx_strand_id
1 'polypeptide(L)'
;MLWRTGSHHYFVIECKNGAITNTINKHDCNQLNGSGEWFENKYGPDMSYLPVMIHPAKKFEHAASPKAAMRIMTDEKLEILKKNVRDFIKSVCSQGQISDETKIRNQLLQLKLRSVDFQVTYTTAYVATS
;
A
#
# COMPACT_ATOMS: atom_id res chain seq x y z
N MET A 1 -1.45 -0.60 -10.33
CA MET A 1 -1.55 -2.04 -9.91
C MET A 1 -2.82 -2.24 -9.08
N LEU A 2 -3.55 -3.34 -9.27
CA LEU A 2 -4.72 -3.71 -8.46
C LEU A 2 -4.44 -5.01 -7.70
N TRP A 3 -4.73 -5.04 -6.40
CA TRP A 3 -4.51 -6.22 -5.55
C TRP A 3 -5.72 -6.51 -4.66
N ARG A 4 -6.31 -7.70 -4.76
CA ARG A 4 -7.45 -8.10 -3.91
C ARG A 4 -6.94 -8.62 -2.57
N THR A 5 -7.43 -8.05 -1.47
CA THR A 5 -6.99 -8.43 -0.11
C THR A 5 -8.04 -9.19 0.71
N GLY A 6 -9.25 -9.34 0.16
CA GLY A 6 -10.36 -10.03 0.79
C GLY A 6 -11.59 -10.04 -0.12
N SER A 7 -12.74 -10.45 0.41
CA SER A 7 -13.95 -10.62 -0.40
C SER A 7 -14.42 -9.32 -1.05
N HIS A 8 -14.30 -8.17 -0.36
CA HIS A 8 -14.83 -6.86 -0.80
C HIS A 8 -13.82 -5.70 -0.66
N HIS A 9 -12.53 -6.00 -0.55
CA HIS A 9 -11.48 -4.99 -0.37
C HIS A 9 -10.29 -5.21 -1.30
N TYR A 10 -9.81 -4.11 -1.88
CA TYR A 10 -8.71 -4.06 -2.82
C TYR A 10 -7.70 -2.97 -2.44
N PHE A 11 -6.46 -3.11 -2.90
CA PHE A 11 -5.51 -2.01 -2.96
C PHE A 11 -5.38 -1.56 -4.42
N VAL A 12 -5.44 -0.24 -4.62
CA VAL A 12 -5.10 0.40 -5.90
C VAL A 12 -3.78 1.12 -5.68
N ILE A 13 -2.72 0.62 -6.31
CA ILE A 13 -1.35 1.04 -6.01
C ILE A 13 -0.73 1.68 -7.25
N GLU A 14 -0.22 2.90 -7.11
CA GLU A 14 0.66 3.55 -8.10
C GLU A 14 2.06 3.71 -7.54
N CYS A 15 3.07 3.39 -8.35
CA CYS A 15 4.47 3.40 -7.93
C CYS A 15 5.28 4.43 -8.72
N LYS A 16 5.99 5.31 -8.03
CA LYS A 16 6.72 6.44 -8.61
C LYS A 16 8.22 6.26 -8.47
N ASN A 17 8.72 5.18 -9.07
CA ASN A 17 10.12 4.71 -8.98
C ASN A 17 11.19 5.74 -9.44
N GLY A 18 10.80 6.78 -10.19
CA GLY A 18 11.71 7.83 -10.66
C GLY A 18 11.55 9.18 -9.96
N ALA A 19 10.68 9.28 -8.95
CA ALA A 19 10.48 10.52 -8.24
C ALA A 19 11.67 10.82 -7.33
N ILE A 20 12.21 12.03 -7.45
CA ILE A 20 13.29 12.57 -6.60
C ILE A 20 12.85 13.86 -5.89
N THR A 21 11.55 14.16 -5.94
CA THR A 21 10.96 15.41 -5.46
C THR A 21 10.56 15.33 -3.99
N ASN A 22 10.57 16.49 -3.33
CA ASN A 22 10.15 16.62 -1.93
C ASN A 22 8.62 16.77 -1.76
N THR A 23 7.89 16.84 -2.88
CA THR A 23 6.43 16.89 -2.94
C THR A 23 5.91 15.94 -4.02
N ILE A 24 4.69 15.47 -3.84
CA ILE A 24 3.91 14.75 -4.83
C ILE A 24 3.19 15.79 -5.70
N ASN A 25 3.45 15.77 -7.00
CA ASN A 25 2.86 16.73 -7.93
C ASN A 25 1.42 16.33 -8.34
N LYS A 26 0.72 17.26 -8.99
CA LYS A 26 -0.65 17.06 -9.50
C LYS A 26 -0.74 15.91 -10.50
N HIS A 27 0.26 15.73 -11.35
CA HIS A 27 0.27 14.63 -12.32
C HIS A 27 0.27 13.27 -11.63
N ASP A 28 1.13 13.08 -10.63
CA ASP A 28 1.23 11.84 -9.88
C ASP A 28 -0.04 11.57 -9.06
N CYS A 29 -0.59 12.61 -8.43
CA CYS A 29 -1.88 12.56 -7.75
C CYS A 29 -3.00 12.09 -8.69
N ASN A 30 -3.07 12.68 -9.89
CA ASN A 30 -4.12 12.41 -10.87
C ASN A 30 -4.04 10.99 -11.44
N GLN A 31 -2.85 10.41 -11.56
CA GLN A 31 -2.72 9.01 -11.97
C GLN A 31 -3.41 8.08 -10.97
N LEU A 32 -3.16 8.26 -9.66
CA LEU A 32 -3.80 7.41 -8.64
C LEU A 32 -5.31 7.70 -8.52
N ASN A 33 -5.73 8.96 -8.65
CA ASN A 33 -7.15 9.32 -8.67
C ASN A 33 -7.87 8.65 -9.85
N GLY A 34 -7.30 8.70 -11.05
CA GLY A 34 -7.84 8.06 -12.24
C GLY A 34 -7.94 6.53 -12.09
N SER A 35 -6.92 5.89 -11.51
CA SER A 35 -6.98 4.46 -11.17
C SER A 35 -8.09 4.14 -10.17
N GLY A 36 -8.38 5.05 -9.22
CA GLY A 36 -9.51 4.92 -8.30
C GLY A 36 -10.88 5.10 -8.97
N GLU A 37 -11.04 6.07 -9.87
CA GLU A 37 -12.27 6.26 -10.66
C GLU A 37 -12.54 5.05 -11.57
N TRP A 38 -11.51 4.53 -12.23
CA TRP A 38 -11.61 3.29 -13.00
C TRP A 38 -12.07 2.12 -12.13
N PHE A 39 -11.55 1.99 -10.90
CA PHE A 39 -11.96 0.95 -9.97
C PHE A 39 -13.44 1.07 -9.60
N GLU A 40 -13.88 2.26 -9.19
CA GLU A 40 -15.27 2.55 -8.82
C GLU A 40 -16.24 2.21 -9.97
N ASN A 41 -15.90 2.63 -11.19
CA ASN A 41 -16.70 2.35 -12.39
C ASN A 41 -16.76 0.85 -12.75
N LYS A 42 -15.67 0.11 -12.50
CA LYS A 42 -15.58 -1.31 -12.88
C LYS A 42 -16.22 -2.25 -11.86
N TYR A 43 -16.06 -1.96 -10.57
CA TYR A 43 -16.44 -2.87 -9.49
C TYR A 43 -17.71 -2.46 -8.74
N GLY A 44 -18.16 -1.22 -8.90
CA GLY A 44 -19.38 -0.71 -8.28
C GLY A 44 -19.23 -0.38 -6.78
N PRO A 45 -20.32 0.10 -6.15
CA PRO A 45 -20.29 0.69 -4.81
C PRO A 45 -20.08 -0.33 -3.69
N ASP A 46 -20.36 -1.62 -3.91
CA ASP A 46 -20.22 -2.68 -2.90
C ASP A 46 -18.75 -3.11 -2.69
N MET A 47 -17.84 -2.60 -3.51
CA MET A 47 -16.41 -2.91 -3.47
C MET A 47 -15.64 -1.70 -2.97
N SER A 48 -14.79 -1.93 -1.97
CA SER A 48 -13.95 -0.88 -1.39
C SER A 48 -12.49 -1.03 -1.84
N TYR A 49 -11.76 0.08 -1.84
CA TYR A 49 -10.33 0.05 -2.09
C TYR A 49 -9.54 1.01 -1.20
N LEU A 50 -8.26 0.69 -1.00
CA LEU A 50 -7.25 1.57 -0.43
C LEU A 50 -6.37 2.13 -1.56
N PRO A 51 -6.42 3.45 -1.85
CA PRO A 51 -5.48 4.08 -2.75
C PRO A 51 -4.12 4.24 -2.06
N VAL A 52 -3.08 3.64 -2.63
CA VAL A 52 -1.72 3.70 -2.11
C VAL A 52 -0.77 4.25 -3.17
N MET A 53 -0.03 5.30 -2.83
CA MET A 53 1.07 5.78 -3.66
C MET A 53 2.41 5.38 -3.02
N ILE A 54 3.28 4.74 -3.79
CA ILE A 54 4.67 4.52 -3.40
C ILE A 54 5.49 5.70 -3.93
N HIS A 55 5.99 6.55 -3.03
CA HIS A 55 6.66 7.80 -3.36
C HIS A 55 7.56 8.25 -2.19
N PRO A 56 8.76 8.83 -2.44
CA PRO A 56 9.65 9.28 -1.36
C PRO A 56 9.05 10.42 -0.52
N ALA A 57 8.43 11.40 -1.18
CA ALA A 57 7.64 12.43 -0.51
C ALA A 57 6.26 11.92 -0.06
N LYS A 58 5.75 12.50 1.04
CA LYS A 58 4.37 12.31 1.54
C LYS A 58 3.52 13.59 1.52
N LYS A 59 4.09 14.72 1.10
CA LYS A 59 3.41 16.01 1.05
C LYS A 59 2.95 16.25 -0.39
N PHE A 60 1.70 16.63 -0.59
CA PHE A 60 1.22 17.07 -1.90
C PHE A 60 1.58 18.54 -2.16
N GLU A 61 1.76 18.89 -3.42
CA GLU A 61 1.78 20.30 -3.82
C GLU A 61 0.38 20.92 -3.75
N HIS A 62 0.31 22.26 -3.69
CA HIS A 62 -0.95 22.98 -3.53
C HIS A 62 -1.98 22.69 -4.65
N ALA A 63 -1.52 22.43 -5.87
CA ALA A 63 -2.39 22.17 -7.02
C ALA A 63 -2.92 20.73 -7.10
N ALA A 64 -2.48 19.83 -6.21
CA ALA A 64 -2.90 18.44 -6.19
C ALA A 64 -4.11 18.23 -5.26
N SER A 65 -5.04 17.38 -5.68
CA SER A 65 -6.29 17.10 -4.97
C SER A 65 -6.38 15.60 -4.62
N PRO A 66 -5.67 15.13 -3.57
CA PRO A 66 -5.69 13.73 -3.19
C PRO A 66 -7.04 13.32 -2.58
N LYS A 67 -7.53 12.12 -2.89
CA LYS A 67 -8.67 11.53 -2.16
C LYS A 67 -8.32 11.37 -0.67
N ALA A 68 -9.27 11.63 0.23
CA ALA A 68 -9.04 11.59 1.68
C ALA A 68 -8.48 10.25 2.19
N ALA A 69 -8.90 9.13 1.59
CA ALA A 69 -8.45 7.79 1.95
C ALA A 69 -7.03 7.43 1.43
N MET A 70 -6.40 8.32 0.65
CA MET A 70 -5.10 8.05 0.05
C MET A 70 -4.01 7.86 1.10
N ARG A 71 -3.16 6.86 0.87
CA ARG A 71 -2.03 6.52 1.73
C ARG A 71 -0.73 6.58 0.95
N ILE A 72 0.35 6.94 1.64
CA ILE A 72 1.69 7.01 1.07
C ILE A 72 2.56 5.91 1.68
N MET A 73 3.20 5.11 0.83
CA MET A 73 4.31 4.24 1.21
C MET A 73 5.60 4.99 0.87
N THR A 74 6.21 5.58 1.89
CA THR A 74 7.54 6.21 1.77
C THR A 74 8.63 5.16 1.65
N ASP A 75 9.84 5.56 1.31
CA ASP A 75 11.00 4.66 1.22
C ASP A 75 11.25 3.91 2.52
N GLU A 76 11.14 4.59 3.67
CA GLU A 76 11.23 3.97 4.99
C GLU A 76 10.19 2.85 5.15
N LYS A 77 8.94 3.12 4.79
CA LYS A 77 7.85 2.14 4.88
C LYS A 77 8.03 0.97 3.91
N LEU A 78 8.52 1.25 2.70
CA LEU A 78 8.84 0.24 1.69
C LEU A 78 9.98 -0.68 2.15
N GLU A 79 11.01 -0.13 2.81
CA GLU A 79 12.10 -0.94 3.35
C GLU A 79 11.64 -1.81 4.53
N ILE A 80 10.74 -1.32 5.38
CA ILE A 80 10.11 -2.15 6.43
C ILE A 80 9.30 -3.29 5.78
N LEU A 81 8.52 -3.02 4.73
CA LEU A 81 7.77 -4.05 4.00
C LEU A 81 8.71 -5.10 3.40
N LYS A 82 9.75 -4.66 2.68
CA LYS A 82 10.77 -5.53 2.08
C LYS A 82 11.44 -6.41 3.13
N LYS A 83 11.84 -5.82 4.26
CA LYS A 83 12.45 -6.57 5.37
C LYS A 83 11.49 -7.63 5.90
N ASN A 84 10.25 -7.26 6.21
CA ASN A 84 9.28 -8.19 6.79
C ASN A 84 8.88 -9.30 5.81
N VAL A 85 8.77 -9.02 4.51
CA VAL A 85 8.55 -10.06 3.49
C VAL A 85 9.73 -11.03 3.43
N ARG A 86 10.98 -10.51 3.45
CA ARG A 86 12.18 -11.38 3.47
C ARG A 86 12.23 -12.26 4.73
N ASP A 87 11.91 -11.69 5.89
CA ASP A 87 11.92 -12.42 7.16
C ASP A 87 10.80 -13.47 7.19
N PHE A 88 9.63 -13.16 6.62
CA PHE A 88 8.54 -14.13 6.44
C PHE A 88 9.01 -15.32 5.61
N ILE A 89 9.59 -15.06 4.42
CA ILE A 89 10.09 -16.11 3.52
C ILE A 89 11.14 -16.98 4.23
N LYS A 90 12.11 -16.37 4.91
CA LYS A 90 13.12 -17.10 5.69
C LYS A 90 12.50 -17.99 6.76
N SER A 91 11.49 -17.49 7.47
CA SER A 91 10.81 -18.26 8.51
C SER A 91 10.07 -19.45 7.92
N VAL A 92 9.28 -19.27 6.87
CA VAL A 92 8.47 -20.36 6.28
C VAL A 92 9.30 -21.39 5.51
N CYS A 93 10.42 -20.98 4.93
CA CYS A 93 11.35 -21.88 4.25
C CYS A 93 12.30 -22.61 5.20
N SER A 94 12.35 -22.23 6.48
CA SER A 94 13.09 -22.99 7.48
C SER A 94 12.45 -24.37 7.69
N GLN A 95 13.30 -25.41 7.77
CA GLN A 95 12.98 -26.85 7.77
C GLN A 95 11.53 -27.22 8.11
N GLY A 96 10.74 -27.60 7.09
CA GLY A 96 9.42 -28.23 7.25
C GLY A 96 8.28 -27.31 7.70
N GLN A 97 8.47 -25.99 7.79
CA GLN A 97 7.43 -25.07 8.28
C GLN A 97 6.44 -24.59 7.21
N ILE A 98 6.70 -24.85 5.93
CA ILE A 98 5.87 -24.39 4.82
C ILE A 98 4.49 -25.08 4.75
N SER A 99 4.35 -26.25 5.37
CA SER A 99 3.07 -26.97 5.48
C SER A 99 2.37 -26.73 6.82
N ASP A 100 2.99 -25.97 7.74
CA ASP A 100 2.41 -25.65 9.05
C ASP A 100 1.59 -24.35 8.97
N GLU A 101 0.30 -24.49 8.71
CA GLU A 101 -0.64 -23.37 8.59
C GLU A 101 -0.67 -22.48 9.84
N THR A 102 -0.49 -23.06 11.03
CA THR A 102 -0.53 -22.30 12.29
C THR A 102 0.70 -21.40 12.39
N LYS A 103 1.88 -21.93 12.07
CA LYS A 103 3.11 -21.12 12.00
C LYS A 103 3.04 -20.05 10.93
N ILE A 104 2.55 -20.37 9.74
CA ILE A 104 2.37 -19.38 8.66
C ILE A 104 1.47 -18.25 9.14
N ARG A 105 0.31 -18.57 9.74
CA ARG A 105 -0.62 -17.57 10.28
C ARG A 105 0.04 -16.70 11.36
N ASN A 106 0.78 -17.31 12.28
CA ASN A 106 1.49 -16.59 13.34
C ASN A 106 2.59 -15.66 12.78
N GLN A 107 3.32 -16.09 11.75
CA GLN A 107 4.32 -15.25 11.10
C GLN A 107 3.68 -14.07 10.36
N LEU A 108 2.57 -14.28 9.64
CA LEU A 108 1.82 -13.19 9.01
C LEU A 108 1.32 -12.15 10.05
N LEU A 109 0.88 -12.62 11.21
CA LEU A 109 0.46 -11.78 12.34
C LEU A 109 1.63 -10.97 12.93
N GLN A 110 2.74 -11.63 13.24
CA GLN A 110 3.92 -11.01 13.84
C GLN A 110 4.55 -9.97 12.91
N LEU A 111 4.70 -10.33 11.63
CA LEU A 111 5.30 -9.47 10.61
C LEU A 111 4.30 -8.50 9.99
N LYS A 112 3.05 -8.42 10.49
CA LYS A 112 2.05 -7.44 10.04
C LYS A 112 1.75 -7.51 8.53
N LEU A 113 1.77 -8.70 7.96
CA LEU A 113 1.56 -8.95 6.53
C LEU A 113 0.10 -9.26 6.17
N ARG A 114 -0.83 -9.19 7.14
CA ARG A 114 -2.26 -9.27 6.84
C ARG A 114 -2.75 -7.94 6.27
N SER A 115 -3.79 -8.00 5.45
CA SER A 115 -4.41 -6.82 4.84
C SER A 115 -4.76 -5.72 5.84
N VAL A 116 -5.34 -6.11 6.99
CA VAL A 116 -5.73 -5.21 8.08
C VAL A 116 -4.55 -4.49 8.73
N ASP A 117 -3.36 -5.12 8.78
CA ASP A 117 -2.17 -4.52 9.36
C ASP A 117 -1.39 -3.69 8.32
N PHE A 118 -1.53 -4.04 7.03
CA PHE A 118 -0.74 -3.49 5.94
C PHE A 118 -0.89 -1.97 5.82
N GLN A 119 -2.13 -1.48 5.85
CA GLN A 119 -2.42 -0.04 5.79
C GLN A 119 -1.71 0.72 6.92
N VAL A 120 -1.74 0.23 8.14
CA VAL A 120 -1.15 0.94 9.29
C VAL A 120 0.36 0.81 9.31
N THR A 121 0.88 -0.37 8.98
CA THR A 121 2.31 -0.69 9.16
C THR A 121 3.16 -0.10 8.04
N TYR A 122 2.71 -0.25 6.80
CA TYR A 122 3.51 0.03 5.59
C TYR A 122 3.06 1.27 4.83
N THR A 123 2.12 2.03 5.38
CA THR A 123 1.73 3.31 4.77
C THR A 123 1.56 4.37 5.85
N THR A 124 1.56 5.63 5.42
CA THR A 124 1.28 6.79 6.26
C THR A 124 0.21 7.67 5.61
N ALA A 125 -0.41 8.55 6.39
CA ALA A 125 -1.26 9.59 5.83
C ALA A 125 -0.37 10.56 5.04
N TYR A 126 -0.92 11.14 3.97
CA TYR A 126 -0.26 12.26 3.33
C TYR A 126 -0.32 13.51 4.21
N VAL A 127 0.58 14.46 3.95
CA VAL A 127 0.55 15.78 4.57
C VAL A 127 -0.11 16.73 3.57
N ALA A 128 -1.25 17.30 3.95
CA ALA A 128 -1.89 18.37 3.20
C ALA A 128 -1.05 19.64 3.31
N THR A 129 -0.98 20.43 2.24
CA THR A 129 -0.49 21.82 2.32
C THR A 129 -1.48 22.66 3.11
N SER A 130 -0.98 23.26 4.20
CA SER A 130 -1.64 24.36 4.92
C SER A 130 -1.84 25.58 4.04
#